data_AF-A0A858CJI4-F1
#
_entry.id   AF-A0A858CJI4-F1
#
_cell.length_a   1.000
_cell.length_b   1.000
_cell.length_c   1.000
_cell.angle_alpha   90.00
_cell.angle_beta   90.00
_cell.angle_gamma   90.00
#
_symmetry.space_group_name_H-M   'P 1'
#
loop_
_entity.id
_entity.type
_entity.pdbx_description
1 polymer ?
#
loop_
_entity_poly.entity_id
_entity_poly.type
_entity_poly.pdbx_seq_one_letter_code
_entity_poly.pdbx_strand_id
1 'polypeptide(L)'
;MRAGQSFNRHLTRKHRSTVRSLGYTLTLGPGDFPAWANLSAVFACRLTEQERAAMSWAVLGSLPDDTAARVIEKTFPGAGMPVPLMGSIVEQAAFWADRAEPNEREAYCLATFSVMPPARQVAFLEFVQGRLAA
;
A
#
# COMPACT_ATOMS: atom_id res chain seq x y z
N MET A 1 -10.34 7.42 -44.30
CA MET A 1 -9.56 7.25 -43.05
C MET A 1 -8.15 7.75 -43.29
N ARG A 2 -7.76 8.90 -42.70
CA ARG A 2 -6.39 9.42 -42.85
C ARG A 2 -5.43 8.64 -41.96
N ALA A 3 -4.29 8.29 -42.53
CA ALA A 3 -3.19 7.55 -41.91
C ALA A 3 -2.86 8.08 -40.50
N GLY A 4 -2.70 7.14 -39.56
CA GLY A 4 -2.43 7.43 -38.16
C GLY A 4 -1.23 8.35 -37.99
N GLN A 5 -1.48 9.57 -37.50
CA GLN A 5 -0.43 10.37 -36.91
C GLN A 5 0.14 9.55 -35.74
N SER A 6 1.39 9.11 -35.90
CA SER A 6 2.03 8.21 -34.96
C SER A 6 2.15 8.91 -33.60
N PHE A 7 1.30 8.53 -32.64
CA PHE A 7 1.36 8.96 -31.24
C PHE A 7 2.77 8.83 -30.64
N ASN A 8 3.61 7.95 -31.22
CA ASN A 8 5.02 7.83 -30.89
C ASN A 8 5.83 9.12 -31.01
N ARG A 9 5.44 10.12 -31.82
CA ARG A 9 6.21 11.37 -31.93
C ARG A 9 6.17 12.20 -30.64
N HIS A 10 5.14 12.01 -29.82
CA HIS A 10 4.93 12.75 -28.57
C HIS A 10 5.56 12.09 -27.34
N LEU A 11 6.00 10.82 -27.46
CA LEU A 11 6.65 10.12 -26.36
C LEU A 11 8.08 10.62 -26.16
N THR A 12 8.34 11.10 -24.94
CA THR A 12 9.70 11.40 -24.50
C THR A 12 10.56 10.13 -24.52
N ARG A 13 11.88 10.29 -24.52
CA ARG A 13 12.82 9.16 -24.50
C ARG A 13 12.59 8.23 -23.31
N LYS A 14 12.33 8.80 -22.11
CA LYS A 14 12.06 8.02 -20.89
C LYS A 14 10.78 7.20 -21.04
N HIS A 15 9.69 7.80 -21.52
CA HIS A 15 8.40 7.11 -21.71
C HIS A 15 8.49 6.02 -22.77
N ARG A 16 9.18 6.27 -23.89
CA ARG A 16 9.40 5.26 -24.94
C ARG A 16 10.14 4.04 -24.40
N SER A 17 11.17 4.26 -23.58
CA SER A 17 11.91 3.16 -22.95
C SER A 17 11.02 2.37 -21.99
N THR A 18 10.21 3.05 -21.19
CA THR A 18 9.27 2.41 -20.26
C THR A 18 8.24 1.54 -20.99
N VAL A 19 7.61 2.05 -22.05
CA VAL A 19 6.62 1.30 -22.85
C VAL A 19 7.25 0.05 -23.47
N ARG A 20 8.50 0.14 -23.94
CA ARG A 20 9.23 -1.03 -24.45
C ARG A 20 9.48 -2.08 -23.37
N SER A 21 9.98 -1.68 -22.20
CA SER A 21 10.20 -2.59 -21.09
C SER A 21 8.90 -3.26 -20.65
N LEU A 22 7.81 -2.49 -20.52
CA LEU A 22 6.48 -3.03 -20.22
C LEU A 22 6.02 -4.04 -21.29
N GLY A 23 6.18 -3.71 -22.58
CA GLY A 23 5.85 -4.62 -23.68
C GLY A 23 6.60 -5.95 -23.61
N TYR A 24 7.90 -5.92 -23.31
CA TYR A 24 8.67 -7.16 -23.12
C TYR A 24 8.19 -7.96 -21.92
N THR A 25 7.96 -7.32 -20.77
CA THR A 25 7.45 -7.99 -19.57
C THR A 25 6.07 -8.59 -19.80
N LEU A 26 5.17 -7.91 -20.52
CA LEU A 26 3.85 -8.46 -20.87
C LEU A 26 3.95 -9.68 -21.80
N THR A 27 4.93 -9.70 -22.70
CA THR A 27 5.06 -10.75 -23.72
C THR A 27 5.78 -11.99 -23.18
N LEU A 28 6.83 -11.78 -22.36
CA LEU A 28 7.72 -12.84 -21.90
C LEU A 28 7.53 -13.18 -20.41
N GLY A 29 6.90 -12.28 -19.66
CA GLY A 29 6.77 -12.36 -18.21
C GLY A 29 5.47 -12.94 -17.62
N PRO A 30 4.45 -13.43 -18.36
CA PRO A 30 3.35 -14.17 -17.73
C PRO A 30 3.88 -15.39 -16.98
N GLY A 31 3.90 -15.34 -15.63
CA GLY A 31 4.46 -16.38 -14.76
C GLY A 31 5.91 -16.15 -14.29
N ASP A 32 6.61 -15.13 -14.79
CA ASP A 32 7.98 -14.78 -14.40
C ASP A 32 7.98 -13.56 -13.46
N PHE A 33 7.82 -13.80 -12.16
CA PHE A 33 7.84 -12.75 -11.14
C PHE A 33 9.10 -11.87 -11.16
N PRO A 34 10.33 -12.39 -11.36
CA PRO A 34 11.52 -11.59 -11.60
C PRO A 34 11.41 -10.54 -12.72
N ALA A 35 10.76 -10.87 -13.85
CA ALA A 35 10.57 -9.91 -14.95
C ALA A 35 9.72 -8.70 -14.53
N TRP A 36 8.70 -8.92 -13.70
CA TRP A 36 7.87 -7.86 -13.13
C TRP A 36 8.60 -7.02 -12.07
N ALA A 37 9.46 -7.64 -11.26
CA ALA A 37 10.31 -6.92 -10.30
C ALA A 37 11.31 -5.99 -11.02
N ASN A 38 11.96 -6.47 -12.09
CA ASN A 38 12.86 -5.65 -12.91
C ASN A 38 12.12 -4.50 -13.61
N LEU A 39 10.87 -4.72 -14.04
CA LEU A 39 10.04 -3.66 -14.60
C LEU A 39 9.73 -2.57 -13.57
N SER A 40 9.46 -2.95 -12.30
CA SER A 40 9.27 -1.99 -11.21
C SER A 40 10.49 -1.09 -11.01
N ALA A 41 11.71 -1.66 -11.04
CA ALA A 41 12.94 -0.87 -10.98
C ALA A 41 13.08 0.10 -12.17
N VAL A 42 12.70 -0.33 -13.38
CA VAL A 42 12.65 0.55 -14.55
C VAL A 42 11.65 1.70 -14.35
N PHE A 43 10.48 1.44 -13.78
CA PHE A 43 9.49 2.47 -13.47
C PHE A 43 10.03 3.48 -12.46
N ALA A 44 10.69 3.02 -11.39
CA ALA A 44 11.28 3.88 -10.38
C ALA A 44 12.32 4.84 -10.98
N CYS A 45 13.17 4.36 -11.90
CA CYS A 45 14.22 5.18 -12.52
C CYS A 45 13.71 6.14 -13.62
N ARG A 46 12.57 5.85 -14.27
CA ARG A 46 12.15 6.56 -15.49
C ARG A 46 10.85 7.32 -15.37
N LEU A 47 10.00 6.98 -14.41
CA LEU A 47 8.72 7.65 -14.17
C LEU A 47 8.79 8.48 -12.90
N THR A 48 8.08 9.59 -12.89
CA THR A 48 7.81 10.37 -11.68
C THR A 48 6.91 9.60 -10.72
N GLU A 49 6.91 9.98 -9.45
CA GLU A 49 6.02 9.39 -8.45
C GLU A 49 4.54 9.53 -8.84
N GLN A 50 4.14 10.71 -9.32
CA GLN A 50 2.77 10.96 -9.79
C GLN A 50 2.38 10.05 -10.96
N GLU A 51 3.27 9.84 -11.94
CA GLU A 51 3.02 8.91 -13.06
C GLU A 51 2.87 7.47 -12.58
N ARG A 52 3.69 7.02 -11.62
CA ARG A 52 3.57 5.68 -11.04
C ARG A 52 2.29 5.52 -10.23
N ALA A 53 1.93 6.50 -9.41
CA ALA A 53 0.69 6.48 -8.63
C ALA A 53 -0.55 6.41 -9.52
N ALA A 54 -0.61 7.24 -10.58
CA ALA A 54 -1.70 7.21 -11.54
C ALA A 54 -1.81 5.87 -12.27
N MET A 55 -0.68 5.27 -12.64
CA MET A 55 -0.64 3.95 -13.28
C MET A 55 -1.08 2.84 -12.31
N SER A 56 -0.61 2.86 -11.06
CA SER A 56 -1.04 1.89 -10.03
C SER A 56 -2.54 1.98 -9.79
N TRP A 57 -3.09 3.20 -9.66
CA TRP A 57 -4.53 3.40 -9.54
C TRP A 57 -5.30 2.84 -10.74
N ALA A 58 -4.85 3.14 -11.97
CA ALA A 58 -5.51 2.66 -13.18
C ALA A 58 -5.47 1.13 -13.32
N VAL A 59 -4.33 0.51 -12.99
CA VAL A 59 -4.18 -0.95 -13.03
C VAL A 59 -5.04 -1.61 -11.94
N LEU A 60 -5.00 -1.12 -10.70
CA LEU A 60 -5.84 -1.64 -9.61
C LEU A 60 -7.33 -1.49 -9.93
N GLY A 61 -7.75 -0.33 -10.46
CA GLY A 61 -9.14 -0.07 -10.84
C GLY A 61 -9.65 -0.90 -12.02
N SER A 62 -8.77 -1.58 -12.75
CA SER A 62 -9.15 -2.51 -13.82
C SER A 62 -9.36 -3.96 -13.36
N LEU A 63 -9.01 -4.26 -12.10
CA LEU A 63 -9.16 -5.60 -11.52
C LEU A 63 -10.53 -5.76 -10.86
N PRO A 64 -11.08 -6.99 -10.78
CA PRO A 64 -12.20 -7.28 -9.87
C PRO A 64 -11.84 -6.95 -8.43
N ASP A 65 -12.80 -6.47 -7.63
CA ASP A 65 -12.59 -6.02 -6.25
C ASP A 65 -11.78 -7.01 -5.39
N ASP A 66 -12.15 -8.30 -5.43
CA ASP A 66 -11.43 -9.35 -4.68
C ASP A 66 -9.96 -9.50 -5.12
N THR A 67 -9.69 -9.32 -6.41
CA THR A 67 -8.32 -9.42 -6.95
C THR A 67 -7.51 -8.18 -6.59
N ALA A 68 -8.12 -6.99 -6.69
CA ALA A 68 -7.51 -5.73 -6.26
C ALA A 68 -7.14 -5.78 -4.77
N ALA A 69 -8.07 -6.24 -3.91
CA ALA A 69 -7.85 -6.39 -2.48
C ALA A 69 -6.68 -7.34 -2.16
N ARG A 70 -6.61 -8.50 -2.82
CA ARG A 70 -5.49 -9.45 -2.64
C ARG A 70 -4.15 -8.88 -3.09
N VAL A 71 -4.12 -8.09 -4.18
CA VAL A 71 -2.90 -7.41 -4.63
C VAL A 71 -2.46 -6.37 -3.61
N ILE A 72 -3.39 -5.60 -3.06
CA ILE A 72 -3.10 -4.61 -2.01
C ILE A 72 -2.54 -5.32 -0.77
N GLU A 73 -3.23 -6.33 -0.23
CA GLU A 73 -2.78 -7.09 0.95
C GLU A 73 -1.39 -7.72 0.74
N LYS A 74 -1.12 -8.24 -0.45
CA LYS A 74 0.19 -8.84 -0.75
C LYS A 74 1.30 -7.80 -0.89
N THR A 75 0.97 -6.59 -1.34
CA THR A 75 1.93 -5.49 -1.57
C THR A 75 2.19 -4.73 -0.27
N PHE A 76 1.14 -4.50 0.51
CA PHE A 76 1.13 -3.86 1.81
C PHE A 76 0.63 -4.92 2.81
N PRO A 77 1.50 -5.81 3.29
CA PRO A 77 1.12 -6.65 4.40
C PRO A 77 0.78 -5.69 5.54
N GLY A 78 -0.48 -5.69 5.99
CA GLY A 78 -0.91 -4.91 7.16
C GLY A 78 -0.11 -5.32 8.39
N ALA A 79 -0.59 -4.96 9.59
CA ALA A 79 0.12 -5.32 10.82
C ALA A 79 0.46 -6.83 10.90
N GLY A 80 -0.35 -7.72 10.30
CA GLY A 80 -0.06 -9.16 10.28
C GLY A 80 -0.21 -9.79 11.67
N MET A 81 0.18 -11.06 11.82
CA MET A 81 0.15 -11.73 13.12
C MET A 81 1.26 -11.16 14.02
N PRO A 82 0.98 -10.86 15.31
CA PRO A 82 2.02 -10.42 16.22
C PRO A 82 3.21 -11.39 16.23
N VAL A 83 4.39 -10.92 15.80
CA VAL A 83 5.67 -11.66 15.90
C VAL A 83 6.08 -11.81 17.38
N PRO A 84 6.93 -12.79 17.74
CA PRO A 84 7.32 -13.06 19.13
C PRO A 84 7.79 -11.80 19.87
N LEU A 85 7.32 -11.67 21.11
CA LEU A 85 7.50 -10.52 22.00
C LEU A 85 8.98 -10.21 22.26
N MET A 86 9.56 -9.30 21.48
CA MET A 86 10.80 -8.61 21.85
C MET A 86 10.42 -7.19 22.29
N GLY A 87 10.82 -6.81 23.51
CA GLY A 87 10.48 -5.50 24.11
C GLY A 87 9.22 -5.50 24.99
N SER A 88 8.89 -4.35 25.57
CA SER A 88 7.73 -4.18 26.44
C SER A 88 6.40 -4.20 25.66
N ILE A 89 5.30 -4.45 26.37
CA ILE A 89 3.95 -4.47 25.78
C ILE A 89 3.59 -3.11 25.13
N VAL A 90 4.06 -2.00 25.72
CA VAL A 90 3.81 -0.64 25.20
C VAL A 90 4.56 -0.40 23.90
N GLU A 91 5.84 -0.79 23.83
CA GLU A 91 6.65 -0.67 22.61
C GLU A 91 6.05 -1.50 21.47
N GLN A 92 5.55 -2.69 21.77
CA GLN A 92 4.89 -3.53 20.79
C GLN A 92 3.57 -2.94 20.31
N ALA A 93 2.74 -2.42 21.23
CA ALA A 93 1.48 -1.75 20.86
C ALA A 93 1.73 -0.54 19.94
N ALA A 94 2.76 0.26 20.23
CA ALA A 94 3.15 1.39 19.38
C ALA A 94 3.65 0.92 18.00
N PHE A 95 4.48 -0.13 17.96
CA PHE A 95 4.97 -0.71 16.71
C PHE A 95 3.85 -1.20 15.79
N TRP A 96 2.84 -1.88 16.36
CA TRP A 96 1.70 -2.36 15.59
C TRP A 96 0.75 -1.24 15.16
N ALA A 97 0.52 -0.25 16.03
CA ALA A 97 -0.29 0.91 15.67
C ALA A 97 0.31 1.71 14.51
N ASP A 98 1.64 1.84 14.44
CA ASP A 98 2.33 2.51 13.33
C ASP A 98 2.13 1.78 11.99
N ARG A 99 2.17 0.44 12.01
CA ARG A 99 2.01 -0.41 10.80
C ARG A 99 0.57 -0.67 10.36
N ALA A 100 -0.38 -0.53 11.26
CA ALA A 100 -1.79 -0.78 10.97
C ALA A 100 -2.35 0.26 9.99
N GLU A 101 -3.21 -0.19 9.08
CA GLU A 101 -3.98 0.68 8.19
C GLU A 101 -4.95 1.56 9.00
N PRO A 102 -5.42 2.71 8.48
CA PRO A 102 -6.28 3.63 9.24
C PRO A 102 -7.54 2.97 9.85
N ASN A 103 -8.21 2.11 9.09
CA ASN A 103 -9.38 1.36 9.55
C ASN A 103 -9.01 0.29 10.60
N GLU A 104 -7.85 -0.34 10.50
CA GLU A 104 -7.35 -1.30 11.48
C GLU A 104 -7.03 -0.63 12.82
N ARG A 105 -6.45 0.58 12.80
CA ARG A 105 -6.15 1.35 14.02
C ARG A 105 -7.39 1.63 14.84
N GLU A 106 -8.47 2.09 14.20
CA GLU A 106 -9.74 2.36 14.86
C GLU A 106 -10.36 1.07 15.41
N ALA A 107 -10.35 -0.01 14.62
CA ALA A 107 -10.86 -1.31 15.04
C ALA A 107 -10.10 -1.88 16.24
N TYR A 108 -8.76 -1.85 16.21
CA TYR A 108 -7.91 -2.32 17.30
C TYR A 108 -8.08 -1.46 18.56
N CYS A 109 -8.20 -0.13 18.40
CA CYS A 109 -8.46 0.77 19.52
C CYS A 109 -9.77 0.42 20.21
N LEU A 110 -10.87 0.34 19.45
CA LEU A 110 -12.19 0.02 19.99
C LEU A 110 -12.23 -1.37 20.62
N ALA A 111 -11.69 -2.38 19.94
CA ALA A 111 -11.68 -3.76 20.44
C ALA A 111 -10.88 -3.87 21.75
N THR A 112 -9.69 -3.27 21.80
CA THR A 112 -8.82 -3.31 23.00
C THR A 112 -9.44 -2.54 24.15
N PHE A 113 -10.05 -1.39 23.89
CA PHE A 113 -10.76 -0.60 24.91
C PHE A 113 -11.99 -1.34 25.46
N SER A 114 -12.80 -1.93 24.58
CA SER A 114 -14.07 -2.57 24.95
C SER A 114 -13.90 -3.80 25.86
N VAL A 115 -12.75 -4.47 25.80
CA VAL A 115 -12.45 -5.63 26.67
C VAL A 115 -11.79 -5.26 27.99
N MET A 116 -11.43 -3.99 28.21
CA MET A 116 -10.87 -3.55 29.49
C MET A 116 -11.93 -3.64 30.59
N PRO A 117 -11.53 -3.88 31.87
CA PRO A 117 -12.47 -3.76 33.00
C PRO A 117 -13.11 -2.36 33.03
N PRO A 118 -14.40 -2.22 33.43
CA PRO A 118 -15.10 -0.94 33.39
C PRO A 118 -14.38 0.20 34.12
N ALA A 119 -13.78 -0.09 35.28
CA ALA A 119 -12.98 0.90 36.02
C ALA A 119 -11.75 1.40 35.23
N ARG A 120 -11.13 0.53 34.41
CA ARG A 120 -10.00 0.90 33.55
C ARG A 120 -10.45 1.67 32.32
N GLN A 121 -11.64 1.37 31.77
CA GLN A 121 -12.22 2.16 30.69
C GLN A 121 -12.46 3.61 31.13
N VAL A 122 -13.03 3.82 32.32
CA VAL A 122 -13.26 5.16 32.89
C VAL A 122 -11.93 5.90 33.08
N ALA A 123 -10.95 5.28 33.75
CA ALA A 123 -9.65 5.90 33.97
C ALA A 123 -8.92 6.24 32.65
N PHE A 124 -9.08 5.41 31.61
CA PHE A 124 -8.52 5.68 30.29
C PHE A 124 -9.18 6.90 29.63
N LEU A 125 -10.52 6.99 29.67
CA LEU A 125 -11.24 8.14 29.13
C LEU A 125 -10.85 9.43 29.84
N GLU A 126 -10.77 9.41 31.17
CA GLU A 126 -10.32 10.56 31.97
C GLU A 126 -8.90 11.01 31.58
N PHE A 127 -7.97 10.07 31.40
CA PHE A 127 -6.60 10.38 30.99
C PHE A 127 -6.53 11.03 29.61
N VAL A 128 -7.23 10.47 28.61
CA VAL A 128 -7.20 10.98 27.23
C VAL A 128 -7.90 12.33 27.12
N GLN A 129 -9.03 12.51 27.81
CA GLN A 129 -9.75 13.78 27.85
C GLN A 129 -8.95 14.86 28.60
N GLY A 130 -8.27 14.50 29.69
CA GLY A 130 -7.40 15.41 30.43
C GLY A 130 -6.18 15.89 29.61
N ARG A 131 -5.66 15.07 28.70
CA ARG A 131 -4.61 15.46 27.74
C ARG A 131 -5.06 16.43 26.65
N LEU A 132 -6.35 16.50 26.34
CA LEU A 132 -6.89 17.48 25.38
C LEU A 132 -7.14 18.85 26.02
N ALA A 133 -7.13 18.93 27.36
CA ALA A 133 -7.35 20.15 28.12
C ALA A 133 -6.04 20.87 28.55
N ALA A 134 -4.87 20.32 28.22
CA ALA A 134 -3.54 20.85 28.53
C ALA A 134 -2.77 21.17 27.24
#